data_AF-A0A2P5DJ38-F1
#
_entry.id   AF-A0A2P5DJ38-F1
#
_cell.length_a   1.000
_cell.length_b   1.000
_cell.length_c   1.000
_cell.angle_alpha   90.00
_cell.angle_beta   90.00
_cell.angle_gamma   90.00
#
_symmetry.space_group_name_H-M   'P 1'
#
loop_
_entity.id
_entity.type
_entity.pdbx_description
1 polymer ?
#
loop_
_entity_poly.entity_id
_entity_poly.type
_entity_poly.pdbx_seq_one_letter_code
_entity_poly.pdbx_strand_id
1 'polypeptide(L)'
;MMKVQVQSGPGLLCVGVAKPKPRRLRLNAVFTTQTTAGNDSNSMAASPSPSPSPKWAQKTITLPPLRRGCHLITPKITKEIGEDLSQFNCGLAHLFLQHTSASLTINENYDSDVRDDTETFLNKIVPEGYSAPWKHTLEGPDDMPAHIKSSMFGCALTIPITNGKLNMGTWQGIWLCEHRDSPTARKVVVTLNGI
;
A
#
# COMPACT_ATOMS: atom_id res chain seq x y z
N MET A 1 -32.75 22.97 63.09
CA MET A 1 -32.04 22.71 61.82
C MET A 1 -32.53 21.35 61.31
N MET A 2 -33.63 21.18 60.56
CA MET A 2 -34.02 21.73 59.24
C MET A 2 -32.85 21.65 58.24
N LYS A 3 -32.88 20.92 57.12
CA LYS A 3 -33.99 20.39 56.30
C LYS A 3 -33.58 19.05 55.64
N VAL A 4 -34.52 18.10 55.59
CA VAL A 4 -34.59 17.09 54.52
C VAL A 4 -35.10 17.79 53.27
N GLN A 5 -34.44 17.60 52.15
CA GLN A 5 -34.95 18.05 50.86
C GLN A 5 -34.82 16.92 49.83
N VAL A 6 -35.98 16.38 49.46
CA VAL A 6 -36.18 15.59 48.24
C VAL A 6 -36.04 16.53 47.05
N GLN A 7 -35.24 16.14 46.06
CA GLN A 7 -35.38 16.65 44.71
C GLN A 7 -35.36 15.51 43.71
N SER A 8 -36.33 15.59 42.81
CA SER A 8 -36.72 14.68 41.76
C SER A 8 -36.08 15.06 40.42
N GLY A 9 -35.69 14.04 39.64
CA GLY A 9 -35.60 14.06 38.17
C GLY A 9 -34.22 13.76 37.59
N PRO A 10 -34.10 13.41 36.29
CA PRO A 10 -35.09 12.91 35.34
C PRO A 10 -34.82 11.45 34.91
N GLY A 11 -35.84 10.81 34.33
CA GLY A 11 -35.75 9.47 33.76
C GLY A 11 -34.67 9.36 32.69
N LEU A 12 -33.92 8.25 32.75
CA LEU A 12 -32.99 7.84 31.71
C LEU A 12 -33.80 7.48 30.46
N LEU A 13 -33.98 8.45 29.56
CA LEU A 13 -34.49 8.19 28.23
C LEU A 13 -33.37 7.50 27.44
N CYS A 14 -33.37 6.18 27.39
CA CYS A 14 -32.54 5.41 26.46
C CYS A 14 -32.98 5.76 25.03
N VAL A 15 -32.32 6.74 24.42
CA VAL A 15 -32.42 6.98 22.98
C VAL A 15 -31.67 5.85 22.30
N GLY A 16 -32.40 4.82 21.88
CA GLY A 16 -31.86 3.76 21.04
C GLY A 16 -31.41 4.34 19.71
N VAL A 17 -30.10 4.51 19.51
CA VAL A 17 -29.54 4.82 18.20
C VAL A 17 -29.70 3.56 17.34
N ALA A 18 -30.61 3.62 16.37
CA ALA A 18 -30.77 2.55 15.40
C ALA A 18 -29.44 2.36 14.64
N LYS A 19 -28.84 1.16 14.75
CA LYS A 19 -27.68 0.79 13.93
C LYS A 19 -28.09 0.87 12.45
N PRO A 20 -27.38 1.61 11.58
CA PRO A 20 -27.66 1.59 10.16
C PRO A 20 -27.49 0.16 9.63
N LYS A 21 -28.50 -0.36 8.93
CA LYS A 21 -28.41 -1.65 8.23
C LYS A 21 -27.22 -1.60 7.27
N PRO A 22 -26.32 -2.60 7.25
CA PRO A 22 -25.22 -2.63 6.29
C PRO A 22 -25.79 -2.62 4.88
N ARG A 23 -25.43 -1.61 4.08
CA ARG A 23 -25.71 -1.62 2.65
C ARG A 23 -24.89 -2.75 2.03
N ARG A 24 -25.58 -3.78 1.57
CA ARG A 24 -24.99 -4.90 0.83
C ARG A 24 -24.47 -4.34 -0.50
N LEU A 25 -23.17 -4.05 -0.57
CA LEU A 25 -22.50 -3.74 -1.83
C LEU A 25 -22.58 -5.00 -2.70
N ARG A 26 -23.32 -4.92 -3.81
CA ARG A 26 -23.31 -5.98 -4.83
C ARG A 26 -22.01 -5.81 -5.62
N LEU A 27 -21.06 -6.72 -5.40
CA LEU A 27 -19.94 -6.90 -6.30
C LEU A 27 -20.49 -7.61 -7.56
N ASN A 28 -20.61 -6.90 -8.67
CA ASN A 28 -20.87 -7.55 -9.95
C ASN A 28 -19.53 -8.09 -10.47
N ALA A 29 -19.18 -9.32 -10.10
CA ALA A 29 -18.14 -10.06 -10.81
C ALA A 29 -18.71 -10.43 -12.18
N VAL A 30 -18.35 -9.67 -13.22
CA VAL A 30 -18.68 -10.01 -14.61
C VAL A 30 -17.55 -10.88 -15.14
N PHE A 31 -17.66 -12.19 -14.92
CA PHE A 31 -17.01 -13.18 -15.79
C PHE A 31 -18.12 -13.90 -16.54
N THR A 32 -18.40 -13.43 -17.75
CA THR A 32 -19.28 -14.12 -18.69
C THR A 32 -18.42 -14.79 -19.74
N THR A 33 -18.12 -16.09 -19.57
CA THR A 33 -17.79 -16.93 -20.72
C THR A 33 -19.12 -17.38 -21.32
N GLN A 34 -19.57 -16.70 -22.37
CA GLN A 34 -20.65 -17.22 -23.21
C GLN A 34 -20.13 -18.46 -23.93
N THR A 35 -20.67 -19.63 -23.58
CA THR A 35 -20.57 -20.82 -24.41
C THR A 35 -21.84 -20.89 -25.26
N THR A 36 -21.77 -20.45 -26.52
CA THR A 36 -22.85 -20.67 -27.48
C THR A 36 -22.60 -21.98 -28.23
N ALA A 37 -23.46 -22.96 -28.00
CA ALA A 37 -23.68 -24.04 -28.95
C ALA A 37 -24.58 -23.51 -30.08
N GLY A 38 -24.11 -23.61 -31.32
CA GLY A 38 -24.85 -23.18 -32.50
C GLY A 38 -24.06 -23.49 -33.76
N ASN A 39 -24.46 -24.56 -34.44
CA ASN A 39 -23.97 -24.98 -35.75
C ASN A 39 -24.63 -24.08 -36.80
N ASP A 40 -23.86 -23.35 -37.62
CA ASP A 40 -24.28 -22.90 -38.96
C ASP A 40 -23.09 -22.37 -39.79
N SER A 41 -23.26 -22.55 -41.10
CA SER A 41 -22.29 -22.57 -42.20
C SER A 41 -21.66 -21.23 -42.58
N ASN A 42 -20.43 -21.30 -43.11
CA ASN A 42 -19.76 -20.33 -43.98
C ASN A 42 -19.67 -18.87 -43.49
N SER A 43 -18.59 -18.54 -42.77
CA SER A 43 -17.99 -17.21 -42.84
C SER A 43 -16.47 -17.33 -42.82
N MET A 44 -15.78 -16.55 -43.65
CA MET A 44 -14.35 -16.28 -43.49
C MET A 44 -14.18 -15.47 -42.20
N ALA A 45 -14.25 -16.15 -41.06
CA ALA A 45 -14.03 -15.56 -39.76
C ALA A 45 -12.55 -15.17 -39.66
N ALA A 46 -12.29 -13.87 -39.49
CA ALA A 46 -11.01 -13.42 -38.99
C ALA A 46 -10.64 -14.27 -37.77
N SER A 47 -9.43 -14.80 -37.76
CA SER A 47 -8.93 -15.64 -36.66
C SER A 47 -9.24 -14.93 -35.34
N PRO A 48 -9.90 -15.60 -34.36
CA PRO A 48 -10.23 -14.96 -33.11
C PRO A 48 -8.94 -14.43 -32.50
N SER A 49 -8.90 -13.12 -32.23
CA SER A 49 -7.80 -12.51 -31.48
C SER A 49 -7.61 -13.34 -30.21
N PRO A 50 -6.37 -13.74 -29.86
CA PRO A 50 -6.14 -14.62 -28.72
C PRO A 50 -6.82 -14.02 -27.49
N SER A 51 -7.66 -14.82 -26.82
CA SER A 51 -8.29 -14.44 -25.56
C SER A 51 -7.20 -14.01 -24.57
N PRO A 52 -7.40 -12.93 -23.80
CA PRO A 52 -6.39 -12.45 -22.87
C PRO A 52 -5.94 -13.58 -21.94
N SER A 53 -4.66 -13.93 -22.01
CA SER A 53 -4.03 -14.98 -21.20
C SER A 53 -3.38 -14.39 -19.96
N PRO A 54 -3.35 -15.11 -18.83
CA PRO A 54 -2.58 -14.70 -17.67
C PRO A 54 -1.09 -14.55 -18.01
N LYS A 55 -0.51 -13.45 -17.58
CA LYS A 55 0.90 -13.08 -17.77
C LYS A 55 1.55 -12.78 -16.43
N TRP A 56 2.86 -12.91 -16.41
CA TRP A 56 3.72 -12.50 -15.30
C TRP A 56 4.90 -11.71 -15.85
N ALA A 57 5.27 -10.64 -15.18
CA ALA A 57 6.52 -9.91 -15.41
C ALA A 57 7.17 -9.64 -14.05
N GLN A 58 8.50 -9.68 -13.98
CA GLN A 58 9.21 -9.36 -12.74
C GLN A 58 10.46 -8.54 -13.05
N LYS A 59 10.63 -7.45 -12.31
CA LYS A 59 11.77 -6.55 -12.47
C LYS A 59 12.31 -6.15 -11.10
N THR A 60 13.63 -6.17 -10.94
CA THR A 60 14.28 -5.61 -9.75
C THR A 60 14.71 -4.17 -10.04
N ILE A 61 14.26 -3.24 -9.21
CA ILE A 61 14.57 -1.82 -9.29
C ILE A 61 15.54 -1.47 -8.17
N THR A 62 16.67 -0.87 -8.53
CA THR A 62 17.60 -0.29 -7.56
C THR A 62 17.29 1.20 -7.38
N LEU A 63 16.96 1.59 -6.16
CA LEU A 63 16.86 2.96 -5.72
C LEU A 63 18.23 3.41 -5.22
N PRO A 64 18.70 4.63 -5.56
CA PRO A 64 19.94 5.15 -5.00
C PRO A 64 19.82 5.26 -3.46
N PRO A 65 20.94 5.37 -2.73
CA PRO A 65 20.89 5.75 -1.33
C PRO A 65 20.10 7.06 -1.19
N LEU A 66 18.99 7.03 -0.47
CA LEU A 66 18.23 8.22 -0.11
C LEU A 66 18.62 8.59 1.30
N ARG A 67 18.69 9.88 1.65
CA ARG A 67 18.85 10.27 3.04
C ARG A 67 17.73 9.68 3.89
N ARG A 68 17.92 9.59 5.19
CA ARG A 68 16.85 9.24 6.13
C ARG A 68 15.56 10.04 5.93
N GLY A 69 14.41 9.38 6.13
CA GLY A 69 13.07 9.95 6.05
C GLY A 69 12.18 9.23 5.04
N CYS A 70 11.00 9.81 4.79
CA CYS A 70 10.02 9.27 3.85
C CYS A 70 10.15 9.91 2.46
N HIS A 71 10.21 9.09 1.41
CA HIS A 71 10.47 9.53 0.03
C HIS A 71 9.40 9.04 -0.93
N LEU A 72 8.82 9.95 -1.71
CA LEU A 72 7.91 9.56 -2.78
C LEU A 72 8.69 8.91 -3.93
N ILE A 73 8.56 7.59 -4.09
CA ILE A 73 9.26 6.82 -5.12
C ILE A 73 8.38 6.43 -6.30
N THR A 74 7.08 6.77 -6.27
CA THR A 74 6.11 6.46 -7.35
C THR A 74 6.66 6.76 -8.74
N PRO A 75 7.21 7.96 -9.04
CA PRO A 75 7.65 8.27 -10.40
C PRO A 75 8.78 7.36 -10.89
N LYS A 76 9.69 6.96 -9.99
CA LYS A 76 10.79 6.04 -10.32
C LYS A 76 10.25 4.64 -10.58
N ILE A 77 9.35 4.14 -9.73
CA ILE A 77 8.73 2.83 -9.92
C ILE A 77 7.96 2.78 -11.24
N THR A 78 7.05 3.72 -11.48
CA THR A 78 6.23 3.74 -12.70
C THR A 78 7.04 3.91 -13.96
N LYS A 79 8.14 4.68 -13.92
CA LYS A 79 9.08 4.79 -15.04
C LYS A 79 9.74 3.45 -15.35
N GLU A 80 10.21 2.75 -14.33
CA GLU A 80 10.96 1.50 -14.51
C GLU A 80 10.08 0.33 -14.97
N ILE A 81 8.81 0.26 -14.54
CA ILE A 81 7.90 -0.82 -14.92
C ILE A 81 6.97 -0.45 -16.08
N GLY A 82 7.02 0.78 -16.59
CA GLY A 82 5.98 1.32 -17.48
C GLY A 82 5.74 0.48 -18.75
N GLU A 83 6.82 -0.03 -19.36
CA GLU A 83 6.73 -0.89 -20.54
C GLU A 83 6.01 -2.21 -20.24
N ASP A 84 6.41 -2.91 -19.18
CA ASP A 84 5.76 -4.15 -18.75
C ASP A 84 4.32 -3.91 -18.29
N LEU A 85 4.11 -2.88 -17.47
CA LEU A 85 2.83 -2.51 -16.88
C LEU A 85 1.77 -2.23 -17.94
N SER A 86 2.15 -1.58 -19.05
CA SER A 86 1.24 -1.26 -20.16
C SER A 86 0.59 -2.49 -20.81
N GLN A 87 1.16 -3.68 -20.61
CA GLN A 87 0.69 -4.94 -21.19
C GLN A 87 -0.41 -5.63 -20.37
N PHE A 88 -0.73 -5.09 -19.18
CA PHE A 88 -1.71 -5.65 -18.25
C PHE A 88 -2.97 -4.78 -18.22
N ASN A 89 -4.09 -5.33 -18.65
CA ASN A 89 -5.40 -4.68 -18.56
C ASN A 89 -6.00 -4.78 -17.16
N CYS A 90 -5.81 -5.91 -16.47
CA CYS A 90 -6.27 -6.12 -15.10
C CYS A 90 -5.33 -7.06 -14.35
N GLY A 91 -4.91 -6.69 -13.14
CA GLY A 91 -3.94 -7.49 -12.39
C GLY A 91 -3.57 -6.93 -11.04
N LEU A 92 -2.44 -7.38 -10.52
CA LEU A 92 -1.79 -6.90 -9.31
C LEU A 92 -0.32 -6.60 -9.60
N ALA A 93 0.18 -5.52 -9.02
CA ALA A 93 1.59 -5.21 -8.89
C ALA A 93 1.99 -5.45 -7.44
N HIS A 94 2.79 -6.48 -7.20
CA HIS A 94 3.39 -6.75 -5.91
C HIS A 94 4.80 -6.15 -5.86
N LEU A 95 5.05 -5.28 -4.89
CA LEU A 95 6.36 -4.67 -4.65
C LEU A 95 6.91 -5.25 -3.36
N PHE A 96 8.15 -5.76 -3.40
CA PHE A 96 8.83 -6.31 -2.24
C PHE A 96 10.21 -5.68 -2.08
N LEU A 97 10.41 -4.96 -0.98
CA LEU A 97 11.67 -4.36 -0.60
C LEU A 97 12.58 -5.42 0.04
N GLN A 98 13.73 -5.67 -0.56
CA GLN A 98 14.71 -6.66 -0.08
C GLN A 98 15.62 -6.08 1.01
N HIS A 99 15.04 -5.41 2.00
CA HIS A 99 15.76 -4.74 3.09
C HIS A 99 14.95 -4.80 4.38
N THR A 100 15.63 -4.91 5.52
CA THR A 100 15.01 -5.02 6.85
C THR A 100 15.08 -3.73 7.66
N SER A 101 15.87 -2.75 7.21
CA SER A 101 16.08 -1.44 7.85
C SER A 101 15.47 -0.26 7.08
N ALA A 102 14.61 -0.55 6.10
CA ALA A 102 13.80 0.42 5.36
C ALA A 102 12.43 -0.24 5.09
N SER A 103 11.39 0.55 4.83
CA SER A 103 10.04 0.03 4.56
C SER A 103 9.37 0.68 3.35
N LEU A 104 8.29 0.04 2.89
CA LEU A 104 7.38 0.57 1.88
C LEU A 104 6.03 0.88 2.51
N THR A 105 5.44 2.00 2.10
CA THR A 105 4.07 2.36 2.48
C THR A 105 3.37 3.11 1.34
N ILE A 106 2.05 3.21 1.40
CA ILE A 106 1.25 4.07 0.52
C ILE A 106 0.64 5.16 1.37
N ASN A 107 0.95 6.41 1.05
CA ASN A 107 0.43 7.57 1.76
C ASN A 107 0.32 8.77 0.80
N GLU A 108 0.07 9.98 1.32
CA GLU A 108 -0.15 11.17 0.52
C GLU A 108 0.98 11.47 -0.48
N ASN A 109 0.68 11.92 -1.70
CA ASN A 109 1.67 12.23 -2.73
C ASN A 109 1.82 13.72 -3.05
N TYR A 110 1.11 14.60 -2.33
CA TYR A 110 1.03 16.02 -2.64
C TYR A 110 1.86 16.86 -1.68
N ASP A 111 1.48 16.89 -0.40
CA ASP A 111 2.18 17.70 0.60
C ASP A 111 3.46 16.99 1.12
N SER A 112 4.59 17.69 1.14
CA SER A 112 5.83 17.19 1.72
C SER A 112 5.77 17.09 3.23
N ASP A 113 4.97 17.92 3.90
CA ASP A 113 4.93 17.98 5.36
C ASP A 113 4.45 16.65 5.95
N VAL A 114 3.56 15.93 5.25
CA VAL A 114 3.11 14.59 5.66
C VAL A 114 4.29 13.61 5.78
N ARG A 115 5.32 13.74 4.92
CA ARG A 115 6.52 12.89 4.97
C ARG A 115 7.43 13.28 6.14
N ASP A 116 7.60 14.56 6.38
CA ASP A 116 8.44 15.08 7.48
C ASP A 116 7.80 14.82 8.85
N ASP A 117 6.49 14.98 8.98
CA ASP A 117 5.71 14.64 10.18
C ASP A 117 5.71 13.13 10.45
N THR A 118 5.64 12.30 9.40
CA THR A 118 5.75 10.85 9.56
C THR A 118 7.10 10.46 10.12
N GLU A 119 8.21 11.02 9.61
CA GLU A 119 9.55 10.76 10.14
C GLU A 119 9.69 11.27 11.58
N THR A 120 9.17 12.46 11.87
CA THR A 120 9.14 13.04 13.22
C THR A 120 8.39 12.12 14.20
N PHE A 121 7.23 11.60 13.78
CA PHE A 121 6.44 10.66 14.56
C PHE A 121 7.23 9.36 14.82
N LEU A 122 7.81 8.75 13.78
CA LEU A 122 8.59 7.52 13.91
C LEU A 122 9.75 7.68 14.89
N ASN A 123 10.46 8.81 14.86
CA ASN A 123 11.56 9.11 15.77
C ASN A 123 11.12 9.32 17.22
N LYS A 124 9.87 9.76 17.43
CA LYS A 124 9.29 9.91 18.76
C LYS A 124 8.89 8.56 19.37
N ILE A 125 8.31 7.66 18.57
CA ILE A 125 7.79 6.37 19.06
C ILE A 125 8.85 5.27 19.09
N VAL A 126 9.84 5.35 18.21
CA VAL A 126 11.00 4.44 18.19
C VAL A 126 12.25 5.31 18.40
N PRO A 127 12.57 5.65 19.66
CA PRO A 127 13.70 6.52 19.98
C PRO A 127 15.02 5.89 19.54
N GLU A 128 16.02 6.72 19.32
CA GLU A 128 17.34 6.29 18.85
C GLU A 128 18.46 6.83 19.72
N GLY A 129 19.70 6.49 19.36
CA GLY A 129 20.88 6.91 20.09
C GLY A 129 21.31 5.88 21.13
N TYR A 130 22.49 6.10 21.70
CA TYR A 130 23.07 5.20 22.70
C TYR A 130 22.30 5.15 24.02
N SER A 131 21.40 6.13 24.26
CA SER A 131 20.50 6.13 25.42
C SER A 131 19.19 5.38 25.17
N ALA A 132 18.91 4.96 23.94
CA ALA A 132 17.71 4.20 23.62
C ALA A 132 17.79 2.78 24.22
N PRO A 133 16.66 2.20 24.65
CA PRO A 133 16.64 0.93 25.39
C PRO A 133 16.80 -0.30 24.47
N TRP A 134 17.57 -0.19 23.40
CA TRP A 134 17.74 -1.25 22.40
C TRP A 134 19.01 -2.06 22.64
N LYS A 135 18.89 -3.38 22.50
CA LYS A 135 20.01 -4.30 22.66
C LYS A 135 20.81 -4.49 21.37
N HIS A 136 20.16 -4.37 20.22
CA HIS A 136 20.78 -4.57 18.92
C HIS A 136 21.33 -3.24 18.41
N THR A 137 22.65 -3.11 18.38
CA THR A 137 23.35 -1.86 18.01
C THR A 137 24.60 -2.16 17.18
N LEU A 138 24.62 -3.31 16.49
CA LEU A 138 25.83 -3.81 15.83
C LEU A 138 26.25 -2.90 14.67
N GLU A 139 25.28 -2.28 13.99
CA GLU A 139 25.51 -1.39 12.87
C GLU A 139 25.31 0.09 13.23
N GLY A 140 25.26 0.43 14.52
CA GLY A 140 25.14 1.81 15.01
C GLY A 140 23.90 2.08 15.87
N PRO A 141 23.72 3.34 16.31
CA PRO A 141 22.63 3.74 17.19
C PRO A 141 21.24 3.76 16.52
N ASP A 142 21.18 3.73 15.19
CA ASP A 142 19.96 3.72 14.36
C ASP A 142 19.57 2.31 13.89
N ASP A 143 20.36 1.29 14.21
CA ASP A 143 20.24 -0.09 13.73
C ASP A 143 18.91 -0.76 14.15
N MET A 144 18.73 -1.06 15.44
CA MET A 144 17.46 -1.61 15.94
C MET A 144 16.26 -0.69 15.68
N PRO A 145 16.33 0.63 15.89
CA PRO A 145 15.24 1.53 15.52
C PRO A 145 14.76 1.33 14.07
N ALA A 146 15.69 1.23 13.12
CA ALA A 146 15.35 1.02 11.72
C ALA A 146 14.61 -0.30 11.48
N HIS A 147 14.99 -1.37 12.17
CA HIS A 147 14.27 -2.65 12.10
C HIS A 147 12.85 -2.58 12.68
N ILE A 148 12.66 -1.87 13.79
CA ILE A 148 11.33 -1.68 14.39
C ILE A 148 10.45 -0.88 13.44
N LYS A 149 10.92 0.29 12.98
CA LYS A 149 10.17 1.16 12.06
C LYS A 149 9.86 0.45 10.75
N SER A 150 10.81 -0.34 10.23
CA SER A 150 10.58 -1.19 9.07
C SER A 150 9.44 -2.18 9.31
N SER A 151 9.44 -2.86 10.47
CA SER A 151 8.40 -3.84 10.83
C SER A 151 7.02 -3.22 11.05
N MET A 152 6.95 -1.93 11.40
CA MET A 152 5.68 -1.23 11.58
C MET A 152 4.92 -0.97 10.27
N PHE A 153 5.64 -0.64 9.19
CA PHE A 153 5.02 -0.46 7.86
C PHE A 153 5.07 -1.73 7.00
N GLY A 154 6.16 -2.50 7.12
CA GLY A 154 6.44 -3.67 6.33
C GLY A 154 7.28 -3.39 5.09
N CYS A 155 7.69 -4.47 4.42
CA CYS A 155 8.53 -4.42 3.23
C CYS A 155 7.75 -4.67 1.94
N ALA A 156 6.43 -4.82 1.99
CA ALA A 156 5.64 -5.27 0.85
C ALA A 156 4.39 -4.43 0.61
N LEU A 157 4.10 -4.19 -0.67
CA LEU A 157 2.86 -3.56 -1.13
C LEU A 157 2.24 -4.42 -2.24
N THR A 158 0.92 -4.45 -2.32
CA THR A 158 0.20 -5.06 -3.43
C THR A 158 -0.83 -4.06 -3.94
N ILE A 159 -0.68 -3.65 -5.20
CA ILE A 159 -1.42 -2.54 -5.81
C ILE A 159 -2.21 -3.08 -7.00
N PRO A 160 -3.51 -2.80 -7.14
CA PRO A 160 -4.27 -3.23 -8.31
C PRO A 160 -3.75 -2.59 -9.60
N ILE A 161 -3.85 -3.32 -10.72
CA ILE A 161 -3.55 -2.82 -12.05
C ILE A 161 -4.86 -2.69 -12.82
N THR A 162 -5.04 -1.58 -13.54
CA THR A 162 -6.18 -1.35 -14.42
C THR A 162 -5.74 -0.56 -15.64
N ASN A 163 -6.05 -1.04 -16.84
CA ASN A 163 -5.76 -0.39 -18.12
C ASN A 163 -4.30 0.06 -18.25
N GLY A 164 -3.36 -0.83 -17.91
CA GLY A 164 -1.93 -0.57 -18.01
C GLY A 164 -1.38 0.42 -16.98
N LYS A 165 -2.08 0.65 -15.86
CA LYS A 165 -1.70 1.60 -14.82
C LYS A 165 -1.86 1.01 -13.42
N LEU A 166 -1.03 1.48 -12.50
CA LEU A 166 -1.27 1.26 -11.06
C LEU A 166 -2.54 2.01 -10.67
N ASN A 167 -3.52 1.27 -10.15
CA ASN A 167 -4.83 1.78 -9.77
C ASN A 167 -4.81 2.18 -8.29
N MET A 168 -4.16 3.31 -8.03
CA MET A 168 -4.12 3.98 -6.73
C MET A 168 -5.06 5.20 -6.74
N GLY A 169 -5.52 5.62 -5.56
CA GLY A 169 -6.28 6.86 -5.41
C GLY A 169 -5.47 8.11 -5.78
N THR A 170 -6.15 9.22 -6.07
CA THR A 170 -5.52 10.49 -6.52
C THR A 170 -4.38 10.95 -5.62
N TRP A 171 -4.58 10.86 -4.31
CA TRP A 171 -3.62 11.29 -3.30
C TRP A 171 -2.65 10.19 -2.87
N GLN A 172 -2.77 8.97 -3.40
CA GLN A 172 -1.91 7.87 -2.98
C GLN A 172 -0.60 7.85 -3.78
N GLY A 173 0.51 7.70 -3.06
CA GLY A 173 1.84 7.50 -3.61
C GLY A 173 2.60 6.43 -2.84
N ILE A 174 3.43 5.69 -3.56
CA ILE A 174 4.37 4.72 -3.03
C ILE A 174 5.54 5.47 -2.39
N TRP A 175 5.77 5.22 -1.12
CA TRP A 175 6.89 5.78 -0.37
C TRP A 175 7.93 4.71 -0.06
N LEU A 176 9.21 5.09 -0.11
CA LEU A 176 10.29 4.43 0.60
C LEU A 176 10.54 5.18 1.90
N CYS A 177 10.41 4.51 3.04
CA CYS A 177 10.82 5.06 4.32
C CYS A 177 12.22 4.54 4.63
N GLU A 178 13.21 5.41 4.52
CA GLU A 178 14.60 5.11 4.86
C GLU A 178 14.83 5.45 6.34
N HIS A 179 15.20 4.44 7.13
CA HIS A 179 15.34 4.60 8.58
C HIS A 179 16.78 4.69 9.05
N ARG A 180 17.76 4.56 8.13
CA ARG A 180 19.20 4.64 8.46
C ARG A 180 19.79 5.99 8.10
N ASP A 181 20.71 6.47 8.92
CA ASP A 181 21.44 7.74 8.71
C ASP A 181 22.52 7.62 7.64
N SER A 182 23.12 6.43 7.50
CA SER A 182 24.12 6.10 6.47
C SER A 182 23.64 4.95 5.57
N PRO A 183 22.62 5.19 4.72
CA PRO A 183 21.98 4.15 3.96
C PRO A 183 22.78 3.75 2.72
N THR A 184 22.51 2.54 2.26
CA THR A 184 22.97 2.02 0.96
C THR A 184 21.82 1.99 -0.03
N ALA A 185 22.11 1.63 -1.28
CA ALA A 185 21.09 1.50 -2.31
C ALA A 185 20.03 0.45 -1.91
N ARG A 186 18.76 0.76 -2.14
CA ARG A 186 17.63 -0.12 -1.81
C ARG A 186 17.15 -0.88 -3.03
N LYS A 187 16.75 -2.13 -2.88
CA LYS A 187 16.26 -3.00 -3.97
C LYS A 187 14.80 -3.33 -3.77
N VAL A 188 13.99 -3.03 -4.77
CA VAL A 188 12.56 -3.37 -4.80
C VAL A 188 12.31 -4.33 -5.94
N VAL A 189 11.85 -5.54 -5.63
CA VAL A 189 11.36 -6.49 -6.63
C VAL A 189 9.91 -6.15 -6.92
N VAL A 190 9.60 -5.85 -8.17
CA VAL A 190 8.23 -5.64 -8.63
C VAL A 190 7.81 -6.84 -9.46
N THR A 191 6.73 -7.50 -9.04
CA THR A 191 6.10 -8.61 -9.77
C THR A 191 4.74 -8.15 -10.23
N LEU A 192 4.49 -8.20 -11.53
CA LEU A 192 3.22 -7.90 -12.17
C LEU A 192 2.57 -9.22 -12.56
N ASN A 193 1.30 -9.41 -12.23
CA ASN A 193 0.53 -10.57 -12.65
C ASN A 193 -0.91 -10.18 -12.99
N GLY A 194 -1.44 -10.73 -14.07
CA GLY A 194 -2.75 -10.33 -14.56
C GLY A 194 -3.00 -10.77 -15.99
N ILE A 195 -3.99 -10.16 -16.62
CA ILE A 195 -4.37 -10.37 -18.03
C ILE A 195 -4.13 -9.10 -18.85
#